data_AF-A0A2Z3YU71-F1
#
_entry.id   AF-A0A2Z3YU71-F1
#
_cell.length_a   1.000
_cell.length_b   1.000
_cell.length_c   1.000
_cell.angle_alpha   90.00
_cell.angle_beta   90.00
_cell.angle_gamma   90.00
#
_symmetry.space_group_name_H-M   'P 1'
#
loop_
_entity.id
_entity.type
_entity.pdbx_description
1 polymer ?
#
loop_
_entity_poly.entity_id
_entity_poly.type
_entity_poly.pdbx_seq_one_letter_code
_entity_poly.pdbx_strand_id
1 'polypeptide(L)'
;MTPADRGALPADRGALPADRGALPAPPSAGGPAQEDGTFGERFLARAGTLGRLCVGMDPHAGILEAWGLPVTVDGLREFSRICVDAFADTACVVKPQVAFYEAFGSAGIAVLEDALAALRTAGTLVIADAKRGDIGSTMAGYATAWLGEDSPLRADAVTVSPYLGLGSLDPVLEVGERTARGVIVLAATSNPSGPQFQRLGTGEHGTGPTVAQTVVDSVSALNSAHVRHGRAGNVGVVVGATVTDPPVLDAVGGMVLMPGVGAQGGSAADVARIAGGAARLTSPSMSRSILSAGPDTGALRRAVLGSSAEFPPAV
;
A
#
# COMPACT_ATOMS: atom_id res chain seq x y z
N MET A 1 54.65 37.46 -15.72
CA MET A 1 55.68 37.08 -16.71
C MET A 1 56.63 36.11 -16.01
N THR A 2 56.37 34.80 -16.17
CA THR A 2 57.24 33.57 -16.12
C THR A 2 58.36 33.39 -15.09
N PRO A 3 58.86 32.15 -14.86
CA PRO A 3 58.17 30.88 -14.62
C PRO A 3 58.90 30.04 -13.51
N ALA A 4 58.50 28.77 -13.34
CA ALA A 4 59.21 27.67 -12.67
C ALA A 4 58.96 27.47 -11.17
N ASP A 5 57.90 26.71 -10.86
CA ASP A 5 58.06 25.44 -10.14
C ASP A 5 56.78 24.60 -10.30
N ARG A 6 56.79 23.69 -11.28
CA ARG A 6 55.81 22.60 -11.37
C ARG A 6 56.55 21.32 -11.00
N GLY A 7 56.37 20.90 -9.75
CA GLY A 7 56.78 19.58 -9.29
C GLY A 7 56.04 18.50 -10.07
N ALA A 8 56.80 17.63 -10.73
CA ALA A 8 56.31 16.43 -11.37
C ALA A 8 55.90 15.41 -10.29
N LEU A 9 54.65 14.95 -10.34
CA LEU A 9 54.21 13.74 -9.64
C LEU A 9 54.50 12.53 -10.54
N PRO A 10 55.11 11.45 -10.03
CA PRO A 10 55.36 10.26 -10.83
C PRO A 10 54.06 9.52 -11.13
N ALA A 11 53.90 9.16 -12.41
CA ALA A 11 52.92 8.20 -12.87
C ALA A 11 53.41 6.79 -12.50
N ASP A 12 52.75 6.17 -11.52
CA ASP A 12 52.84 4.73 -11.33
C ASP A 12 51.43 4.14 -11.35
N ARG A 13 51.10 3.51 -12.49
CA ARG A 13 49.89 2.72 -12.69
C ARG A 13 50.21 1.28 -12.26
N GLY A 14 50.16 1.04 -10.95
CA GLY A 14 50.04 -0.31 -10.41
C GLY A 14 48.61 -0.83 -10.62
N ALA A 15 48.45 -1.79 -11.52
CA ALA A 15 47.20 -2.52 -11.71
C ALA A 15 46.85 -3.31 -10.43
N LEU A 16 45.69 -3.03 -9.85
CA LEU A 16 45.12 -3.83 -8.77
C LEU A 16 44.59 -5.15 -9.36
N PRO A 17 44.87 -6.32 -8.76
CA PRO A 17 44.42 -7.61 -9.28
C PRO A 17 42.91 -7.73 -9.18
N ALA A 18 42.28 -8.01 -10.32
CA ALA A 18 40.89 -8.40 -10.45
C ALA A 18 40.76 -9.88 -10.07
N ASP A 19 40.59 -10.16 -8.78
CA ASP A 19 40.00 -11.41 -8.31
C ASP A 19 39.32 -11.19 -6.96
N ARG A 20 38.07 -10.72 -7.00
CA ARG A 20 37.15 -10.90 -5.87
C ARG A 20 36.28 -12.09 -6.25
N GLY A 21 36.69 -13.26 -5.77
CA GLY A 21 35.89 -14.48 -5.87
C GLY A 21 34.45 -14.19 -5.48
N ALA A 22 33.53 -14.54 -6.37
CA ALA A 22 32.10 -14.46 -6.11
C ALA A 22 31.80 -15.27 -4.84
N LEU A 23 31.08 -14.66 -3.90
CA LEU A 23 30.53 -15.38 -2.75
C LEU A 23 29.64 -16.51 -3.27
N PRO A 24 29.74 -17.73 -2.72
CA PRO A 24 28.92 -18.85 -3.18
C PRO A 24 27.44 -18.51 -2.97
N ALA A 25 26.63 -18.77 -3.99
CA ALA A 25 25.18 -18.64 -3.91
C ALA A 25 24.66 -19.52 -2.77
N PRO A 26 23.75 -19.01 -1.92
CA PRO A 26 23.15 -19.83 -0.87
C PRO A 26 22.39 -21.00 -1.51
N PRO A 27 22.36 -22.18 -0.86
CA PRO A 27 21.64 -23.33 -1.37
C PRO A 27 20.15 -22.99 -1.52
N SER A 28 19.57 -23.41 -2.64
CA SER A 28 18.14 -23.28 -2.91
C SER A 28 17.34 -24.11 -1.90
N ALA A 29 16.90 -23.46 -0.82
CA ALA A 29 15.83 -23.99 0.01
C ALA A 29 14.56 -24.05 -0.84
N GLY A 30 13.92 -25.22 -0.92
CA GLY A 30 12.64 -25.39 -1.58
C GLY A 30 11.65 -24.34 -1.06
N GLY A 31 11.18 -23.48 -1.96
CA GLY A 31 10.36 -22.32 -1.60
C GLY A 31 8.97 -22.74 -1.09
N PRO A 32 8.36 -21.94 -0.20
CA PRO A 32 6.96 -22.11 0.18
C PRO A 32 6.04 -21.89 -1.03
N ALA A 33 4.81 -22.41 -0.95
CA ALA A 33 3.81 -22.35 -2.02
C ALA A 33 3.70 -20.93 -2.60
N GLN A 34 3.99 -20.81 -3.89
CA GLN A 34 3.76 -19.59 -4.66
C GLN A 34 2.28 -19.25 -4.50
N GLU A 35 1.96 -18.10 -3.91
CA GLU A 35 0.57 -17.62 -3.92
C GLU A 35 0.18 -17.43 -5.38
N ASP A 36 -0.84 -18.18 -5.84
CA ASP A 36 -1.21 -18.20 -7.24
C ASP A 36 -1.78 -16.82 -7.65
N GLY A 37 -1.01 -16.09 -8.47
CA GLY A 37 -1.43 -14.84 -9.10
C GLY A 37 -0.85 -13.57 -8.48
N THR A 38 -1.01 -12.45 -9.18
CA THR A 38 -0.61 -11.13 -8.71
C THR A 38 -1.46 -10.69 -7.51
N PHE A 39 -1.01 -9.68 -6.76
CA PHE A 39 -1.83 -9.03 -5.74
C PHE A 39 -3.18 -8.56 -6.31
N GLY A 40 -3.20 -8.01 -7.52
CA GLY A 40 -4.43 -7.61 -8.20
C GLY A 40 -5.38 -8.78 -8.45
N GLU A 41 -4.88 -9.94 -8.90
CA GLU A 41 -5.70 -11.13 -9.11
C GLU A 41 -6.26 -11.69 -7.79
N ARG A 42 -5.43 -11.73 -6.73
CA ARG A 42 -5.85 -12.14 -5.39
C ARG A 42 -6.93 -11.21 -4.84
N PHE A 43 -6.77 -9.89 -5.01
CA PHE A 43 -7.79 -8.91 -4.66
C PHE A 43 -9.11 -9.18 -5.41
N LEU A 44 -9.05 -9.38 -6.71
CA LEU A 44 -10.23 -9.65 -7.54
C LEU A 44 -10.95 -10.94 -7.17
N ALA A 45 -10.19 -11.99 -6.84
CA ALA A 45 -10.74 -13.26 -6.38
C ALA A 45 -11.53 -13.09 -5.07
N ARG A 46 -10.95 -12.39 -4.09
CA ARG A 46 -11.66 -12.07 -2.82
C ARG A 46 -12.82 -11.11 -3.03
N ALA A 47 -12.66 -10.12 -3.91
CA ALA A 47 -13.73 -9.19 -4.22
C ALA A 47 -14.94 -9.87 -4.86
N GLY A 48 -14.71 -10.95 -5.63
CA GLY A 48 -15.74 -11.80 -6.20
C GLY A 48 -16.62 -12.52 -5.17
N THR A 49 -16.11 -12.76 -3.95
CA THR A 49 -16.81 -13.51 -2.90
C THR A 49 -17.31 -12.62 -1.77
N LEU A 50 -16.56 -11.58 -1.39
CA LEU A 50 -16.82 -10.75 -0.20
C LEU A 50 -17.27 -9.31 -0.53
N GLY A 51 -17.35 -8.96 -1.82
CA GLY A 51 -17.48 -7.56 -2.26
C GLY A 51 -16.15 -6.82 -2.17
N ARG A 52 -16.12 -5.54 -2.58
CA ARG A 52 -14.88 -4.79 -2.80
C ARG A 52 -14.39 -3.98 -1.59
N LEU A 53 -15.02 -4.10 -0.43
CA LEU A 53 -14.74 -3.23 0.71
C LEU A 53 -13.36 -3.50 1.34
N CYS A 54 -12.57 -2.43 1.50
CA CYS A 54 -11.38 -2.41 2.34
C CYS A 54 -11.73 -1.83 3.72
N VAL A 55 -11.42 -2.56 4.79
CA VAL A 55 -11.73 -2.16 6.17
C VAL A 55 -10.46 -1.65 6.85
N GLY A 56 -10.50 -0.43 7.37
CA GLY A 56 -9.40 0.16 8.12
C GLY A 56 -9.33 -0.35 9.56
N MET A 57 -8.12 -0.64 10.02
CA MET A 57 -7.82 -1.01 11.41
C MET A 57 -6.99 0.12 12.03
N ASP A 58 -7.69 1.09 12.62
CA ASP A 58 -7.15 2.40 12.97
C ASP A 58 -7.30 2.70 14.49
N PRO A 59 -6.41 2.17 15.36
CA PRO A 59 -6.49 2.28 16.82
C PRO A 59 -6.09 3.66 17.35
N HIS A 60 -6.63 4.74 16.80
CA HIS A 60 -6.39 6.08 17.33
C HIS A 60 -7.07 6.24 18.70
N ALA A 61 -6.51 7.11 19.56
CA ALA A 61 -6.95 7.27 20.95
C ALA A 61 -8.47 7.38 21.12
N GLY A 62 -9.14 8.22 20.32
CA GLY A 62 -10.60 8.36 20.39
C GLY A 62 -11.41 7.09 20.09
N ILE A 63 -10.92 6.16 19.26
CA ILE A 63 -11.59 4.86 19.04
C ILE A 63 -11.34 3.92 20.21
N LEU A 64 -10.11 3.88 20.75
CA LEU A 64 -9.80 3.10 21.96
C LEU A 64 -10.70 3.53 23.12
N GLU A 65 -10.78 4.84 23.38
CA GLU A 65 -11.63 5.43 24.42
C GLU A 65 -13.12 5.13 24.17
N ALA A 66 -13.60 5.26 22.94
CA ALA A 66 -14.99 4.94 22.59
C ALA A 66 -15.33 3.47 22.82
N TRP A 67 -14.35 2.56 22.72
CA TRP A 67 -14.50 1.14 23.03
C TRP A 67 -14.33 0.82 24.51
N GLY A 68 -14.04 1.83 25.35
CA GLY A 68 -13.72 1.63 26.76
C GLY A 68 -12.35 0.98 27.00
N LEU A 69 -11.46 1.02 26.01
CA LEU A 69 -10.10 0.50 26.09
C LEU A 69 -9.12 1.60 26.54
N PRO A 70 -8.10 1.27 27.35
CA PRO A 70 -7.09 2.24 27.74
C PRO A 70 -6.21 2.62 26.54
N VAL A 71 -5.73 3.87 26.51
CA VAL A 71 -4.73 4.33 25.51
C VAL A 71 -3.34 3.84 25.91
N THR A 72 -3.16 2.52 25.89
CA THR A 72 -1.93 1.81 26.24
C THR A 72 -1.68 0.67 25.24
N VAL A 73 -0.51 0.03 25.32
CA VAL A 73 -0.20 -1.15 24.50
C VAL A 73 -1.23 -2.28 24.71
N ASP A 74 -1.77 -2.43 25.93
CA ASP A 74 -2.77 -3.47 26.20
C ASP A 74 -4.11 -3.15 25.54
N GLY A 75 -4.53 -1.88 25.53
CA GLY A 75 -5.71 -1.46 24.77
C GLY A 75 -5.52 -1.59 23.26
N LEU A 76 -4.33 -1.26 22.74
CA LEU A 76 -3.96 -1.49 21.34
C LEU A 76 -4.05 -2.99 20.98
N ARG A 77 -3.54 -3.87 21.84
CA ARG A 77 -3.57 -5.32 21.65
C ARG A 77 -5.01 -5.84 21.62
N GLU A 78 -5.84 -5.42 22.58
CA GLU A 78 -7.23 -5.87 22.63
C GLU A 78 -8.04 -5.34 21.45
N PHE A 79 -7.88 -4.07 21.07
CA PHE A 79 -8.47 -3.52 19.86
C PHE A 79 -8.11 -4.34 18.62
N SER A 80 -6.82 -4.66 18.47
CA SER A 80 -6.31 -5.37 17.30
C SER A 80 -6.84 -6.79 17.27
N ARG A 81 -6.88 -7.49 18.42
CA ARG A 81 -7.48 -8.82 18.56
C ARG A 81 -8.96 -8.83 18.15
N ILE A 82 -9.76 -7.88 18.66
CA ILE A 82 -11.18 -7.75 18.31
C ILE A 82 -11.37 -7.51 16.80
N CYS A 83 -10.55 -6.64 16.20
CA CYS A 83 -10.60 -6.37 14.76
C CYS A 83 -10.23 -7.60 13.93
N VAL A 84 -9.19 -8.34 14.32
CA VAL A 84 -8.80 -9.60 13.66
C VAL A 84 -9.96 -10.60 13.71
N ASP A 85 -10.54 -10.84 14.89
CA ASP A 85 -11.68 -11.75 15.07
C ASP A 85 -12.90 -11.33 14.23
N ALA A 86 -13.11 -10.02 14.07
CA ALA A 86 -14.23 -9.49 13.31
C ALA A 86 -13.99 -9.57 11.80
N PHE A 87 -12.77 -9.31 11.31
CA PHE A 87 -12.52 -9.01 9.89
C PHE A 87 -11.95 -10.18 9.09
N ALA A 88 -11.35 -11.18 9.74
CA ALA A 88 -10.62 -12.28 9.13
C ALA A 88 -11.38 -13.05 8.03
N ASP A 89 -12.70 -13.10 8.07
CA ASP A 89 -13.55 -13.80 7.11
C ASP A 89 -14.64 -12.91 6.49
N THR A 90 -14.82 -11.67 6.96
CA THR A 90 -15.84 -10.75 6.43
C THR A 90 -15.28 -9.68 5.51
N ALA A 91 -14.03 -9.25 5.71
CA ALA A 91 -13.43 -8.16 4.93
C ALA A 91 -12.72 -8.70 3.68
N CYS A 92 -12.93 -8.05 2.53
CA CYS A 92 -12.15 -8.37 1.33
C CYS A 92 -10.68 -8.05 1.55
N VAL A 93 -10.39 -6.88 2.13
CA VAL A 93 -9.04 -6.43 2.47
C VAL A 93 -9.08 -5.72 3.82
N VAL A 94 -8.08 -5.94 4.66
CA VAL A 94 -7.88 -5.17 5.91
C VAL A 94 -6.69 -4.22 5.72
N LYS A 95 -6.80 -3.00 6.24
CA LYS A 95 -5.79 -1.96 6.06
C LYS A 95 -5.41 -1.29 7.39
N PRO A 96 -4.50 -1.87 8.18
CA PRO A 96 -3.97 -1.20 9.36
C PRO A 96 -3.28 0.12 9.00
N GLN A 97 -3.61 1.18 9.74
CA GLN A 97 -2.85 2.42 9.69
C GLN A 97 -1.67 2.36 10.65
N VAL A 98 -0.48 2.15 10.08
CA VAL A 98 0.76 1.85 10.80
C VAL A 98 1.12 2.94 11.82
N ALA A 99 0.82 4.22 11.53
CA ALA A 99 1.11 5.33 12.44
C ALA A 99 0.48 5.17 13.84
N PHE A 100 -0.69 4.52 13.96
CA PHE A 100 -1.33 4.31 15.25
C PHE A 100 -0.68 3.20 16.08
N TYR A 101 0.07 2.30 15.44
CA TYR A 101 0.90 1.31 16.12
C TYR A 101 2.26 1.91 16.49
N GLU A 102 2.87 2.68 15.58
CA GLU A 102 4.13 3.40 15.81
C GLU A 102 4.07 4.32 17.04
N ALA A 103 2.91 4.91 17.33
CA ALA A 103 2.70 5.76 18.50
C ALA A 103 3.01 5.08 19.85
N PHE A 104 3.01 3.74 19.89
CA PHE A 104 3.35 2.95 21.08
C PHE A 104 4.77 2.33 21.01
N GLY A 105 5.61 2.81 20.09
CA GLY A 105 6.99 2.36 19.93
C GLY A 105 7.10 0.89 19.51
N SER A 106 8.20 0.23 19.90
CA SER A 106 8.46 -1.17 19.54
C SER A 106 7.37 -2.14 20.03
N ALA A 107 6.77 -1.86 21.19
CA ALA A 107 5.67 -2.67 21.71
C ALA A 107 4.41 -2.56 20.84
N GLY A 108 4.15 -1.40 20.24
CA GLY A 108 3.06 -1.24 19.28
C GLY A 108 3.33 -1.96 17.95
N ILE A 109 4.59 -1.92 17.48
CA ILE A 109 5.02 -2.69 16.31
C ILE A 109 4.86 -4.19 16.55
N ALA A 110 5.20 -4.72 17.73
CA ALA A 110 4.96 -6.12 18.06
C ALA A 110 3.47 -6.50 17.99
N VAL A 111 2.57 -5.62 18.45
CA VAL A 111 1.12 -5.85 18.30
C VAL A 111 0.68 -5.85 16.83
N LEU A 112 1.30 -5.00 15.99
CA LEU A 112 1.05 -5.02 14.55
C LEU A 112 1.51 -6.34 13.92
N GLU A 113 2.71 -6.82 14.26
CA GLU A 113 3.25 -8.11 13.79
C GLU A 113 2.29 -9.27 14.10
N ASP A 114 1.79 -9.34 15.35
CA ASP A 114 0.82 -10.34 15.77
C ASP A 114 -0.48 -10.26 14.95
N ALA A 115 -1.01 -9.05 14.74
CA ALA A 115 -2.24 -8.85 13.98
C ALA A 115 -2.09 -9.21 12.49
N LEU A 116 -0.97 -8.83 11.87
CA LEU A 116 -0.64 -9.19 10.49
C LEU A 116 -0.51 -10.71 10.33
N ALA A 117 0.16 -11.38 11.29
CA ALA A 117 0.30 -12.83 11.27
C ALA A 117 -1.04 -13.56 11.39
N ALA A 118 -1.93 -13.09 12.26
CA ALA A 118 -3.25 -13.67 12.43
C ALA A 118 -4.16 -13.49 11.20
N LEU A 119 -4.20 -12.28 10.62
CA LEU A 119 -4.95 -12.01 9.38
C LEU A 119 -4.46 -12.85 8.20
N ARG A 120 -3.14 -12.97 8.07
CA ARG A 120 -2.50 -13.81 7.05
C ARG A 120 -2.82 -15.29 7.24
N THR A 121 -2.81 -15.79 8.47
CA THR A 121 -3.20 -17.18 8.78
C THR A 121 -4.65 -17.45 8.40
N ALA A 122 -5.53 -16.44 8.53
CA ALA A 122 -6.92 -16.51 8.08
C ALA A 122 -7.09 -16.31 6.56
N GLY A 123 -6.01 -16.07 5.80
CA GLY A 123 -6.05 -15.82 4.36
C GLY A 123 -6.61 -14.45 3.97
N THR A 124 -6.69 -13.49 4.90
CA THR A 124 -7.13 -12.11 4.63
C THR A 124 -6.01 -11.33 3.95
N LEU A 125 -6.33 -10.63 2.86
CA LEU A 125 -5.39 -9.69 2.26
C LEU A 125 -5.20 -8.47 3.15
N VAL A 126 -3.95 -8.10 3.39
CA VAL A 126 -3.59 -6.97 4.23
C VAL A 126 -2.80 -5.90 3.46
N ILE A 127 -3.26 -4.66 3.54
CA ILE A 127 -2.53 -3.48 3.07
C ILE A 127 -1.93 -2.76 4.28
N ALA A 128 -0.61 -2.78 4.43
CA ALA A 128 0.07 -1.92 5.38
C ALA A 128 0.03 -0.47 4.90
N ASP A 129 -0.78 0.37 5.54
CA ASP A 129 -0.90 1.78 5.16
C ASP A 129 0.20 2.63 5.81
N ALA A 130 1.44 2.42 5.35
CA ALA A 130 2.67 2.99 5.91
C ALA A 130 3.17 4.26 5.19
N LYS A 131 2.71 4.52 3.97
CA LYS A 131 3.05 5.68 3.10
C LYS A 131 4.56 5.96 3.01
N ARG A 132 5.38 4.90 2.96
CA ARG A 132 6.85 5.02 2.92
C ARG A 132 7.32 5.64 1.60
N GLY A 133 8.44 6.34 1.63
CA GLY A 133 9.07 6.90 0.43
C GLY A 133 10.49 7.32 0.74
N ASP A 134 11.45 6.76 0.01
CA ASP A 134 12.87 7.03 0.15
C ASP A 134 13.58 6.70 -1.18
N ILE A 135 14.92 6.72 -1.19
CA ILE A 135 15.76 6.40 -2.35
C ILE A 135 16.66 5.19 -2.08
N GLY A 136 17.03 4.47 -3.15
CA GLY A 136 18.11 3.49 -3.14
C GLY A 136 18.04 2.46 -2.00
N SER A 137 19.14 2.30 -1.26
CA SER A 137 19.26 1.30 -0.21
C SER A 137 18.27 1.50 0.95
N THR A 138 17.84 2.73 1.23
CA THR A 138 16.84 2.99 2.27
C THR A 138 15.46 2.50 1.82
N MET A 139 15.09 2.72 0.55
CA MET A 139 13.85 2.17 -0.01
C MET A 139 13.89 0.62 -0.04
N ALA A 140 15.06 0.02 -0.29
CA ALA A 140 15.25 -1.43 -0.19
C ALA A 140 15.06 -1.95 1.25
N GLY A 141 15.43 -1.17 2.27
CA GLY A 141 15.14 -1.46 3.68
C GLY A 141 13.63 -1.51 3.95
N TYR A 142 12.88 -0.52 3.47
CA TYR A 142 11.41 -0.54 3.56
C TYR A 142 10.78 -1.70 2.78
N ALA A 143 11.32 -2.04 1.61
CA ALA A 143 10.84 -3.18 0.83
C ALA A 143 11.04 -4.51 1.58
N THR A 144 12.20 -4.70 2.21
CA THR A 144 12.47 -5.85 3.08
C THR A 144 11.48 -5.89 4.24
N ALA A 145 11.23 -4.76 4.91
CA ALA A 145 10.34 -4.71 6.06
C ALA A 145 8.88 -5.07 5.70
N TRP A 146 8.33 -4.56 4.61
CA TRP A 146 6.90 -4.70 4.34
C TRP A 146 6.54 -5.83 3.38
N LEU A 147 7.45 -6.23 2.48
CA LEU A 147 7.18 -7.22 1.43
C LEU A 147 8.16 -8.41 1.46
N GLY A 148 9.17 -8.38 2.34
CA GLY A 148 10.12 -9.48 2.52
C GLY A 148 9.46 -10.72 3.11
N GLU A 149 9.85 -11.89 2.61
CA GLU A 149 9.22 -13.17 2.99
C GLU A 149 9.34 -13.48 4.49
N ASP A 150 10.51 -13.22 5.07
CA ASP A 150 10.81 -13.52 6.48
C ASP A 150 10.49 -12.36 7.43
N SER A 151 9.91 -11.26 6.91
CA SER A 151 9.61 -10.11 7.76
C SER A 151 8.40 -10.39 8.65
N PRO A 152 8.46 -10.10 9.97
CA PRO A 152 7.28 -10.17 10.83
C PRO A 152 6.22 -9.13 10.43
N LEU A 153 6.63 -8.05 9.76
CA LEU A 153 5.78 -6.98 9.23
C LEU A 153 5.28 -7.24 7.81
N ARG A 154 5.55 -8.43 7.24
CA ARG A 154 5.13 -8.79 5.89
C ARG A 154 3.62 -8.64 5.69
N ALA A 155 3.25 -7.78 4.74
CA ALA A 155 1.88 -7.56 4.30
C ALA A 155 1.70 -8.01 2.84
N ASP A 156 0.45 -8.08 2.37
CA ASP A 156 0.14 -8.38 0.97
C ASP A 156 0.37 -7.19 0.07
N ALA A 157 0.29 -5.99 0.61
CA ALA A 157 0.69 -4.76 -0.06
C ALA A 157 1.10 -3.67 0.94
N VAL A 158 1.82 -2.66 0.45
CA VAL A 158 2.20 -1.48 1.23
C VAL A 158 1.87 -0.18 0.48
N THR A 159 1.42 0.84 1.19
CA THR A 159 1.24 2.18 0.60
C THR A 159 2.55 2.95 0.55
N VAL A 160 2.82 3.64 -0.55
CA VAL A 160 4.07 4.37 -0.78
C VAL A 160 3.85 5.77 -1.36
N SER A 161 4.72 6.72 -1.01
CA SER A 161 4.68 8.11 -1.46
C SER A 161 5.71 8.35 -2.58
N PRO A 162 5.30 8.81 -3.78
CA PRO A 162 6.20 8.99 -4.91
C PRO A 162 6.85 10.38 -4.96
N TYR A 163 6.89 11.12 -3.84
CA TYR A 163 7.34 12.51 -3.82
C TYR A 163 8.78 12.70 -4.32
N LEU A 164 9.65 11.72 -4.06
CA LEU A 164 11.05 11.72 -4.51
C LEU A 164 11.22 11.27 -5.98
N GLY A 165 10.11 11.14 -6.71
CA GLY A 165 10.03 10.58 -8.06
C GLY A 165 9.69 9.09 -8.03
N LEU A 166 8.95 8.62 -9.04
CA LEU A 166 8.54 7.20 -9.09
C LEU A 166 9.71 6.22 -9.16
N GLY A 167 10.79 6.57 -9.86
CA GLY A 167 11.99 5.74 -9.91
C GLY A 167 12.70 5.58 -8.56
N SER A 168 12.41 6.44 -7.58
CA SER A 168 12.94 6.23 -6.22
C SER A 168 12.35 4.98 -5.56
N LEU A 169 11.17 4.55 -6.03
CA LEU A 169 10.42 3.40 -5.53
C LEU A 169 10.82 2.08 -6.19
N ASP A 170 11.74 2.07 -7.17
CA ASP A 170 12.17 0.86 -7.87
C ASP A 170 12.49 -0.31 -6.93
N PRO A 171 13.22 -0.13 -5.80
CA PRO A 171 13.51 -1.25 -4.90
C PRO A 171 12.26 -1.93 -4.31
N VAL A 172 11.20 -1.18 -4.01
CA VAL A 172 9.95 -1.75 -3.48
C VAL A 172 9.07 -2.33 -4.59
N LEU A 173 9.09 -1.71 -5.78
CA LEU A 173 8.38 -2.21 -6.96
C LEU A 173 8.94 -3.57 -7.41
N GLU A 174 10.27 -3.71 -7.46
CA GLU A 174 10.95 -4.96 -7.82
C GLU A 174 10.67 -6.09 -6.83
N VAL A 175 10.68 -5.79 -5.51
CA VAL A 175 10.34 -6.77 -4.48
C VAL A 175 8.87 -7.15 -4.58
N GLY A 176 7.97 -6.18 -4.78
CA GLY A 176 6.55 -6.42 -4.98
C GLY A 176 6.28 -7.36 -6.16
N GLU A 177 6.88 -7.09 -7.32
CA GLU A 177 6.75 -7.94 -8.50
C GLU A 177 7.29 -9.35 -8.27
N ARG A 178 8.50 -9.48 -7.69
CA ARG A 178 9.12 -10.78 -7.41
C ARG A 178 8.33 -11.63 -6.41
N THR A 179 7.63 -10.98 -5.48
CA THR A 179 6.87 -11.65 -4.40
C THR A 179 5.37 -11.71 -4.68
N ALA A 180 4.91 -11.22 -5.83
CA ALA A 180 3.49 -11.06 -6.16
C ALA A 180 2.70 -10.26 -5.09
N ARG A 181 3.36 -9.30 -4.45
CA ARG A 181 2.81 -8.40 -3.44
C ARG A 181 2.59 -7.01 -4.00
N GLY A 182 1.62 -6.31 -3.44
CA GLY A 182 1.17 -5.03 -3.94
C GLY A 182 2.02 -3.84 -3.48
N VAL A 183 2.12 -2.85 -4.36
CA VAL A 183 2.67 -1.53 -4.02
C VAL A 183 1.64 -0.49 -4.42
N ILE A 184 1.05 0.21 -3.45
CA ILE A 184 -0.07 1.12 -3.70
C ILE A 184 0.42 2.56 -3.57
N VAL A 185 0.58 3.22 -4.72
CA VAL A 185 1.23 4.53 -4.82
C VAL A 185 0.22 5.66 -4.58
N LEU A 186 0.58 6.64 -3.74
CA LEU A 186 -0.26 7.82 -3.55
C LEU A 186 -0.35 8.64 -4.85
N ALA A 187 -1.57 8.85 -5.38
CA ALA A 187 -1.80 9.66 -6.58
C ALA A 187 -2.60 10.94 -6.26
N ALA A 188 -3.84 10.79 -5.75
CA ALA A 188 -4.72 11.91 -5.44
C ALA A 188 -5.42 11.68 -4.10
N THR A 189 -5.19 12.52 -3.10
CA THR A 189 -5.75 12.33 -1.74
C THR A 189 -6.88 13.31 -1.44
N SER A 190 -7.79 12.92 -0.54
CA SER A 190 -9.00 13.69 -0.18
C SER A 190 -8.76 14.87 0.77
N ASN A 191 -7.56 15.03 1.31
CA ASN A 191 -7.26 16.12 2.25
C ASN A 191 -7.28 17.49 1.54
N PRO A 192 -7.67 18.58 2.22
CA PRO A 192 -7.81 19.90 1.61
C PRO A 192 -6.55 20.43 0.91
N SER A 193 -5.37 20.06 1.40
CA SER A 193 -4.08 20.48 0.85
C SER A 193 -3.57 19.59 -0.30
N GLY A 194 -4.20 18.44 -0.56
CA GLY A 194 -3.78 17.52 -1.63
C GLY A 194 -3.68 18.20 -3.01
N PRO A 195 -4.71 18.95 -3.45
CA PRO A 195 -4.71 19.66 -4.72
C PRO A 195 -3.52 20.61 -4.94
N GLN A 196 -2.93 21.17 -3.88
CA GLN A 196 -1.84 22.15 -3.97
C GLN A 196 -0.65 21.61 -4.77
N PHE A 197 -0.32 20.33 -4.61
CA PHE A 197 0.77 19.68 -5.32
C PHE A 197 0.26 18.71 -6.39
N GLN A 198 -0.74 17.92 -6.05
CA GLN A 198 -1.18 16.78 -6.88
C GLN A 198 -1.86 17.22 -8.19
N ARG A 199 -2.35 18.46 -8.27
CA ARG A 199 -2.98 19.03 -9.48
C ARG A 199 -2.06 19.95 -10.30
N LEU A 200 -0.81 20.11 -9.90
CA LEU A 200 0.15 20.84 -10.72
C LEU A 200 0.44 20.06 -12.00
N GLY A 201 0.50 20.73 -13.14
CA GLY A 201 0.93 20.13 -14.41
C GLY A 201 2.41 19.81 -14.40
N THR A 202 2.80 18.65 -14.95
CA THR A 202 4.19 18.17 -14.92
C THR A 202 5.06 18.63 -16.08
N GLY A 203 4.47 19.23 -17.12
CA GLY A 203 5.18 19.80 -18.25
C GLY A 203 5.69 21.22 -17.99
N GLU A 204 6.41 21.76 -18.98
CA GLU A 204 6.96 23.12 -18.89
C GLU A 204 5.85 24.14 -18.62
N HIS A 205 6.14 25.09 -17.73
CA HIS A 205 5.20 26.12 -17.28
C HIS A 205 3.88 25.59 -16.70
N GLY A 206 3.85 24.34 -16.21
CA GLY A 206 2.65 23.72 -15.63
C GLY A 206 1.65 23.23 -16.69
N THR A 207 2.08 23.06 -17.93
CA THR A 207 1.28 22.42 -18.99
C THR A 207 1.34 20.89 -18.88
N GLY A 208 0.43 20.15 -19.53
CA GLY A 208 0.45 18.68 -19.53
C GLY A 208 -0.35 18.02 -18.41
N PRO A 209 -0.17 16.69 -18.19
CA PRO A 209 -0.91 15.96 -17.17
C PRO A 209 -0.57 16.46 -15.77
N THR A 210 -1.50 16.30 -14.84
CA THR A 210 -1.27 16.62 -13.43
C THR A 210 -0.31 15.60 -12.81
N VAL A 211 0.37 15.96 -11.72
CA VAL A 211 1.18 15.01 -10.92
C VAL A 211 0.39 13.74 -10.59
N ALA A 212 -0.88 13.88 -10.19
CA ALA A 212 -1.75 12.74 -9.93
C ALA A 212 -1.96 11.85 -11.17
N GLN A 213 -2.22 12.44 -12.34
CA GLN A 213 -2.38 11.68 -13.59
C GLN A 213 -1.07 10.99 -13.99
N THR A 214 0.07 11.68 -13.88
CA THR A 214 1.39 11.09 -14.18
C THR A 214 1.69 9.87 -13.31
N VAL A 215 1.28 9.88 -12.03
CA VAL A 215 1.39 8.69 -11.17
C VAL A 215 0.53 7.55 -11.70
N VAL A 216 -0.74 7.82 -12.05
CA VAL A 216 -1.65 6.79 -12.59
C VAL A 216 -1.13 6.21 -13.91
N ASP A 217 -0.66 7.05 -14.83
CA ASP A 217 -0.13 6.63 -16.13
C ASP A 217 1.11 5.74 -15.96
N SER A 218 1.97 6.08 -15.01
CA SER A 218 3.17 5.29 -14.72
C SER A 218 2.83 3.94 -14.09
N VAL A 219 1.83 3.90 -13.19
CA VAL A 219 1.32 2.63 -12.65
C VAL A 219 0.68 1.77 -13.75
N SER A 220 -0.06 2.37 -14.69
CA SER A 220 -0.58 1.68 -15.87
C SER A 220 0.56 1.03 -16.69
N ALA A 221 1.64 1.77 -16.91
CA ALA A 221 2.81 1.27 -17.63
C ALA A 221 3.46 0.06 -16.92
N LEU A 222 3.63 0.14 -15.60
CA LEU A 222 4.15 -0.95 -14.76
C LEU A 222 3.26 -2.21 -14.82
N ASN A 223 1.94 -2.04 -14.90
CA ASN A 223 1.00 -3.15 -15.01
C ASN A 223 0.80 -3.68 -16.43
N SER A 224 1.37 -3.02 -17.46
CA SER A 224 1.04 -3.28 -18.87
C SER A 224 1.35 -4.71 -19.33
N ALA A 225 2.35 -5.38 -18.74
CA ALA A 225 2.66 -6.77 -19.05
C ALA A 225 1.56 -7.71 -18.54
N HIS A 226 1.11 -7.52 -17.29
CA HIS A 226 0.00 -8.28 -16.70
C HIS A 226 -1.30 -8.07 -17.48
N VAL A 227 -1.63 -6.81 -17.78
CA VAL A 227 -2.85 -6.44 -18.51
C VAL A 227 -2.89 -7.06 -19.91
N ARG A 228 -1.76 -7.12 -20.63
CA ARG A 228 -1.66 -7.79 -21.94
C ARG A 228 -1.97 -9.28 -21.89
N HIS A 229 -1.78 -9.91 -20.73
CA HIS A 229 -2.17 -11.31 -20.48
C HIS A 229 -3.56 -11.44 -19.85
N GLY A 230 -4.35 -10.37 -19.80
CA GLY A 230 -5.69 -10.37 -19.20
C GLY A 230 -5.68 -10.41 -17.67
N ARG A 231 -4.56 -10.07 -17.03
CA ARG A 231 -4.34 -10.16 -15.59
C ARG A 231 -4.29 -8.77 -14.97
N ALA A 232 -4.78 -8.62 -13.75
CA ALA A 232 -4.50 -7.41 -12.97
C ALA A 232 -3.06 -7.44 -12.47
N GLY A 233 -2.40 -6.30 -12.35
CA GLY A 233 -1.02 -6.20 -11.90
C GLY A 233 -0.86 -6.04 -10.38
N ASN A 234 0.40 -5.95 -9.95
CA ASN A 234 0.78 -5.79 -8.54
C ASN A 234 0.76 -4.32 -8.08
N VAL A 235 0.87 -3.36 -8.98
CA VAL A 235 1.01 -1.95 -8.60
C VAL A 235 -0.38 -1.29 -8.61
N GLY A 236 -0.73 -0.63 -7.51
CA GLY A 236 -2.00 0.07 -7.35
C GLY A 236 -1.82 1.56 -7.12
N VAL A 237 -2.93 2.29 -7.01
CA VAL A 237 -2.94 3.71 -6.67
C VAL A 237 -3.90 4.02 -5.52
N VAL A 238 -3.58 5.07 -4.77
CA VAL A 238 -4.52 5.70 -3.83
C VAL A 238 -5.17 6.90 -4.49
N VAL A 239 -6.50 6.87 -4.60
CA VAL A 239 -7.33 7.99 -5.08
C VAL A 239 -8.49 8.22 -4.12
N GLY A 240 -8.59 9.41 -3.52
CA GLY A 240 -9.63 9.71 -2.52
C GLY A 240 -11.04 9.78 -3.10
N ALA A 241 -12.01 9.23 -2.37
CA ALA A 241 -13.43 9.16 -2.78
C ALA A 241 -14.12 10.53 -2.90
N THR A 242 -13.54 11.59 -2.33
CA THR A 242 -14.10 12.95 -2.35
C THR A 242 -13.35 13.90 -3.27
N VAL A 243 -12.43 13.38 -4.10
CA VAL A 243 -11.70 14.19 -5.07
C VAL A 243 -12.67 14.70 -6.16
N THR A 244 -12.67 16.01 -6.36
CA THR A 244 -13.56 16.68 -7.33
C THR A 244 -13.07 16.58 -8.77
N ASP A 245 -11.75 16.57 -8.97
CA ASP A 245 -11.09 16.45 -10.27
C ASP A 245 -10.10 15.26 -10.19
N PRO A 246 -10.60 14.03 -10.30
CA PRO A 246 -9.79 12.83 -10.15
C PRO A 246 -8.96 12.54 -11.42
N PRO A 247 -7.82 11.85 -11.30
CA PRO A 247 -7.15 11.31 -12.48
C PRO A 247 -8.04 10.25 -13.17
N VAL A 248 -7.83 10.06 -14.48
CA VAL A 248 -8.48 9.02 -15.28
C VAL A 248 -7.87 7.66 -14.95
N LEU A 249 -8.70 6.72 -14.48
CA LEU A 249 -8.27 5.43 -13.96
C LEU A 249 -8.42 4.25 -14.93
N ASP A 250 -9.06 4.45 -16.09
CA ASP A 250 -9.49 3.38 -17.00
C ASP A 250 -8.39 2.38 -17.38
N ALA A 251 -7.14 2.85 -17.50
CA ALA A 251 -5.98 2.03 -17.88
C ALA A 251 -5.10 1.57 -16.71
N VAL A 252 -5.44 1.90 -15.45
CA VAL A 252 -4.53 1.71 -14.30
C VAL A 252 -4.03 0.26 -14.13
N GLY A 253 -4.84 -0.74 -14.50
CA GLY A 253 -4.42 -2.15 -14.57
C GLY A 253 -4.14 -2.83 -13.23
N GLY A 254 -4.29 -2.14 -12.11
CA GLY A 254 -4.10 -2.66 -10.75
C GLY A 254 -5.08 -2.04 -9.75
N MET A 255 -4.99 -2.45 -8.48
CA MET A 255 -5.96 -2.04 -7.46
C MET A 255 -6.00 -0.51 -7.26
N VAL A 256 -7.20 0.06 -7.20
CA VAL A 256 -7.44 1.45 -6.78
C VAL A 256 -7.94 1.43 -5.35
N LEU A 257 -7.08 1.78 -4.40
CA LEU A 257 -7.48 1.97 -3.01
C LEU A 257 -8.15 3.35 -2.86
N MET A 258 -9.41 3.36 -2.46
CA MET A 258 -10.24 4.57 -2.45
C MET A 258 -10.69 4.98 -1.05
N PRO A 259 -9.83 5.66 -0.26
CA PRO A 259 -10.19 6.13 1.07
C PRO A 259 -11.17 7.30 1.01
N GLY A 260 -11.91 7.49 2.10
CA GLY A 260 -12.80 8.65 2.28
C GLY A 260 -14.28 8.36 2.07
N VAL A 261 -14.67 7.09 1.97
CA VAL A 261 -16.08 6.69 2.00
C VAL A 261 -16.63 6.75 3.43
N GLY A 262 -17.91 7.11 3.56
CA GLY A 262 -18.60 7.22 4.84
C GLY A 262 -18.21 8.49 5.59
N ALA A 263 -17.36 8.38 6.62
CA ALA A 263 -17.07 9.47 7.55
C ALA A 263 -16.38 10.71 6.95
N GLN A 264 -15.84 10.63 5.73
CA GLN A 264 -15.30 11.81 5.00
C GLN A 264 -16.28 12.34 3.94
N GLY A 265 -17.46 11.73 3.80
CA GLY A 265 -18.53 12.18 2.90
C GLY A 265 -18.56 11.55 1.51
N GLY A 266 -17.61 10.67 1.17
CA GLY A 266 -17.65 9.95 -0.11
C GLY A 266 -18.81 8.96 -0.17
N SER A 267 -19.63 9.06 -1.22
CA SER A 267 -20.76 8.17 -1.48
C SER A 267 -20.40 7.03 -2.46
N ALA A 268 -21.27 6.02 -2.57
CA ALA A 268 -21.12 4.99 -3.60
C ALA A 268 -21.19 5.56 -5.03
N ALA A 269 -21.95 6.64 -5.24
CA ALA A 269 -21.99 7.34 -6.52
C ALA A 269 -20.67 8.05 -6.83
N ASP A 270 -20.01 8.65 -5.83
CA ASP A 270 -18.68 9.24 -6.01
C ASP A 270 -17.64 8.19 -6.35
N VAL A 271 -17.69 7.05 -5.67
CA VAL A 271 -16.82 5.89 -5.96
C VAL A 271 -17.01 5.45 -7.40
N ALA A 272 -18.25 5.26 -7.86
CA ALA A 272 -18.53 4.83 -9.23
C ALA A 272 -18.05 5.86 -10.27
N ARG A 273 -18.31 7.15 -10.01
CA ARG A 273 -17.88 8.27 -10.87
C ARG A 273 -16.36 8.34 -11.01
N ILE A 274 -15.63 8.23 -9.89
CA ILE A 274 -14.16 8.33 -9.88
C ILE A 274 -13.54 7.08 -10.49
N ALA A 275 -14.05 5.90 -10.13
CA ALA A 275 -13.49 4.62 -10.57
C ALA A 275 -13.56 4.44 -12.09
N GLY A 276 -14.61 4.93 -12.76
CA GLY A 276 -14.77 4.80 -14.20
C GLY A 276 -14.61 3.35 -14.67
N GLY A 277 -13.78 3.13 -15.70
CA GLY A 277 -13.45 1.81 -16.23
C GLY A 277 -12.71 0.89 -15.24
N ALA A 278 -12.15 1.44 -14.16
CA ALA A 278 -11.46 0.69 -13.10
C ALA A 278 -12.39 0.26 -11.95
N ALA A 279 -13.72 0.29 -12.12
CA ALA A 279 -14.67 -0.10 -11.09
C ALA A 279 -14.32 -1.47 -10.47
N ARG A 280 -14.09 -2.50 -11.27
CA ARG A 280 -13.71 -3.84 -10.80
C ARG A 280 -12.44 -3.86 -9.94
N LEU A 281 -11.49 -2.99 -10.21
CA LEU A 281 -10.22 -2.87 -9.49
C LEU A 281 -10.29 -1.92 -8.28
N THR A 282 -11.41 -1.22 -8.10
CA THR A 282 -11.54 -0.20 -7.05
C THR A 282 -12.05 -0.80 -5.76
N SER A 283 -11.31 -0.57 -4.68
CA SER A 283 -11.66 -0.95 -3.31
C SER A 283 -11.90 0.29 -2.46
N PRO A 284 -13.17 0.63 -2.19
CA PRO A 284 -13.53 1.67 -1.24
C PRO A 284 -13.03 1.32 0.16
N SER A 285 -12.40 2.28 0.83
CA SER A 285 -11.88 2.08 2.18
C SER A 285 -12.72 2.81 3.23
N MET A 286 -13.22 2.06 4.21
CA MET A 286 -14.00 2.54 5.35
C MET A 286 -13.32 2.14 6.66
N SER A 287 -13.29 3.05 7.62
CA SER A 287 -12.65 2.84 8.92
C SER A 287 -13.60 3.23 10.05
N ARG A 288 -13.65 4.52 10.40
CA ARG A 288 -14.49 5.07 11.48
C ARG A 288 -15.94 4.60 11.47
N SER A 289 -16.59 4.51 10.30
CA SER A 289 -17.98 4.04 10.20
C SER A 289 -18.13 2.58 10.64
N ILE A 290 -17.18 1.71 10.32
CA ILE A 290 -17.16 0.31 10.76
C ILE A 290 -16.78 0.24 12.25
N LEU A 291 -15.67 0.89 12.62
CA LEU A 291 -15.13 0.83 13.98
C LEU A 291 -16.08 1.43 15.03
N SER A 292 -16.99 2.33 14.64
CA SER A 292 -18.03 2.87 15.54
C SER A 292 -19.02 1.82 16.07
N ALA A 293 -19.07 0.63 15.46
CA ALA A 293 -19.90 -0.48 15.92
C ALA A 293 -19.24 -1.36 16.99
N GLY A 294 -17.93 -1.18 17.24
CA GLY A 294 -17.22 -1.95 18.26
C GLY A 294 -17.51 -1.48 19.70
N PRO A 295 -17.00 -2.21 20.71
CA PRO A 295 -16.08 -3.34 20.61
C PRO A 295 -16.75 -4.70 20.35
N ASP A 296 -18.07 -4.77 20.19
CA ASP A 296 -18.76 -6.03 19.90
C ASP A 296 -18.35 -6.59 18.53
N THR A 297 -17.66 -7.73 18.52
CA THR A 297 -17.21 -8.43 17.30
C THR A 297 -18.40 -8.74 16.38
N GLY A 298 -19.56 -9.11 16.92
CA GLY A 298 -20.76 -9.39 16.12
C GLY A 298 -21.28 -8.15 15.38
N ALA A 299 -21.28 -6.99 16.03
CA ALA A 299 -21.67 -5.71 15.44
C ALA A 299 -20.68 -5.24 14.39
N LEU A 300 -19.37 -5.39 14.62
CA LEU A 300 -18.34 -5.12 13.62
C LEU A 300 -18.53 -5.98 12.37
N ARG A 301 -18.75 -7.29 12.53
CA ARG A 301 -19.03 -8.20 11.42
C ARG A 301 -20.25 -7.77 10.61
N ARG A 302 -21.35 -7.44 11.29
CA ARG A 302 -22.58 -6.94 10.64
C ARG A 302 -22.33 -5.63 9.91
N ALA A 303 -21.54 -4.72 10.47
CA ALA A 303 -21.18 -3.46 9.82
C ALA A 303 -20.38 -3.70 8.54
N VAL A 304 -19.38 -4.59 8.57
CA VAL A 304 -18.59 -4.94 7.38
C VAL A 304 -19.47 -5.56 6.30
N LEU A 305 -20.28 -6.57 6.63
CA LEU A 305 -21.15 -7.24 5.67
C LEU A 305 -22.21 -6.29 5.09
N GLY A 306 -22.79 -5.43 5.92
CA GLY A 306 -23.74 -4.41 5.50
C GLY A 306 -23.12 -3.40 4.52
N SER A 307 -21.94 -2.86 4.84
CA SER A 307 -21.24 -1.92 3.96
C SER A 307 -20.69 -2.59 2.69
N SER A 308 -20.28 -3.86 2.74
CA SER A 308 -19.87 -4.60 1.54
C SER A 308 -21.02 -4.73 0.51
N ALA A 309 -22.28 -4.72 0.95
CA ALA A 309 -23.44 -4.77 0.05
C ALA A 309 -23.58 -3.50 -0.82
N GLU A 310 -23.04 -2.36 -0.39
CA GLU A 310 -22.98 -1.14 -1.20
C GLU A 310 -21.90 -1.22 -2.29
N PHE A 311 -20.93 -2.14 -2.13
CA PHE A 311 -19.80 -2.33 -3.02
C PHE A 311 -19.68 -3.79 -3.46
N PRO A 312 -20.71 -4.32 -4.17
CA PRO A 312 -20.72 -5.71 -4.60
C PRO A 312 -19.55 -6.02 -5.55
N PRO A 313 -19.29 -7.31 -5.83
CA PRO A 313 -18.45 -7.72 -6.93
C PRO A 313 -18.83 -6.93 -8.20
N ALA A 314 -17.85 -6.31 -8.82
CA ALA A 314 -18.06 -5.65 -10.11
C ALA A 314 -17.76 -6.67 -11.21
N VAL A 315 -18.72 -6.82 -12.12
CA VAL A 315 -18.65 -7.70 -13.31
C VAL A 315 -17.61 -7.16 -14.28
#